data_AF-A0A3Q9GDV1-F1
#
_entry.id   AF-A0A3Q9GDV1-F1
#
_cell.length_a   1.000
_cell.length_b   1.000
_cell.length_c   1.000
_cell.angle_alpha   90.00
_cell.angle_beta   90.00
_cell.angle_gamma   90.00
#
_symmetry.space_group_name_H-M   'P 1'
#
loop_
_entity.id
_entity.type
_entity.pdbx_description
1 polymer ?
#
loop_
_entity_poly.entity_id
_entity_poly.type
_entity_poly.pdbx_seq_one_letter_code
_entity_poly.pdbx_strand_id
1 'polypeptide(L)'
;MMKSNCLLKIISSFSLLVLFSANVSAKAEPLRVSIPQMPVHAESHDKGVLVDFVKVLSKKLKRDIDIQVVPFSRSIYYVSTNKVDFHLPFIKPNIESLTSQGALVDKEVATDLKLKQHSHDFIYSDETIFHVNFVLYSHIDVPIDMNKIKDYKIETDSAHLPFLEDVSLGSDCITCSLKNVQHKMTDGYIFADSSTDPLLRKNESLLPSIKREFYQKFAVKILFPNTEKGRKLNKKISTVIADMRLSGELTQLLSSVDFPYDDWQLPQPY
;
A
#
# COMPACT_ATOMS: atom_id res chain seq x y z
N MET A 1 67.75 69.82 1.76
CA MET A 1 66.64 70.29 2.62
C MET A 1 65.40 69.49 2.23
N MET A 2 64.99 68.41 2.92
CA MET A 2 64.16 68.39 4.16
C MET A 2 63.06 69.46 4.11
N LYS A 3 61.75 69.16 4.21
CA LYS A 3 61.07 68.24 5.15
C LYS A 3 59.55 68.23 4.86
N SER A 4 58.85 67.15 5.25
CA SER A 4 57.54 67.18 5.96
C SER A 4 56.27 67.42 5.10
N ASN A 5 55.09 66.78 5.24
CA ASN A 5 54.46 65.78 6.11
C ASN A 5 53.24 65.23 5.34
N CYS A 6 52.96 63.92 5.34
CA CYS A 6 52.06 63.25 6.29
C CYS A 6 50.67 63.90 6.39
N LEU A 7 49.67 63.31 5.72
CA LEU A 7 48.26 63.12 6.16
C LEU A 7 47.37 62.86 4.95
N LEU A 8 47.13 61.59 4.63
CA LEU A 8 45.79 61.10 4.29
C LEU A 8 45.83 59.56 4.35
N LYS A 9 45.62 59.05 5.56
CA LYS A 9 45.20 57.66 5.78
C LYS A 9 43.67 57.60 5.59
N ILE A 10 43.18 56.37 5.39
CA ILE A 10 41.80 55.90 5.58
C ILE A 10 40.87 56.43 4.46
N ILE A 11 40.37 55.64 3.51
CA ILE A 11 39.35 54.59 3.65
C ILE A 11 39.34 53.83 2.30
N SER A 12 39.84 52.60 2.21
CA SER A 12 39.44 51.64 1.14
C SER A 12 40.02 50.25 1.40
N SER A 13 39.85 49.72 2.61
CA SER A 13 40.32 48.36 2.92
C SER A 13 39.46 47.75 4.02
N PHE A 14 38.14 47.79 3.85
CA PHE A 14 37.23 47.01 4.70
C PHE A 14 35.98 46.61 3.92
N SER A 15 36.16 46.06 2.71
CA SER A 15 35.20 45.08 2.21
C SER A 15 35.65 43.73 2.74
N LEU A 16 35.37 43.53 4.03
CA LEU A 16 35.44 42.24 4.69
C LEU A 16 34.38 41.37 4.00
N LEU A 17 34.81 40.72 2.93
CA LEU A 17 34.09 39.65 2.26
C LEU A 17 34.00 38.47 3.24
N VAL A 18 33.16 38.61 4.26
CA VAL A 18 32.64 37.47 5.01
C VAL A 18 31.68 36.78 4.06
N LEU A 19 32.24 36.01 3.13
CA LEU A 19 31.56 34.84 2.59
C LEU A 19 31.32 33.95 3.82
N PHE A 20 30.21 34.18 4.50
CA PHE A 20 29.54 33.14 5.25
C PHE A 20 29.24 32.06 4.21
N SER A 21 30.20 31.14 4.05
CA SER A 21 29.94 29.77 3.64
C SER A 21 29.13 29.12 4.77
N ALA A 22 27.92 29.66 4.99
CA ALA A 22 26.83 28.87 5.50
C ALA A 22 26.67 27.77 4.46
N ASN A 23 27.29 26.63 4.73
CA ASN A 23 26.85 25.35 4.21
C ASN A 23 25.43 25.18 4.75
N VAL A 24 24.46 25.87 4.14
CA VAL A 24 23.06 25.52 4.21
C VAL A 24 23.03 24.19 3.51
N SER A 25 23.23 23.12 4.28
CA SER A 25 22.87 21.79 3.87
C SER A 25 21.37 21.88 3.62
N ALA A 26 20.98 22.12 2.38
CA ALA A 26 19.59 22.12 1.96
C ALA A 26 19.09 20.71 2.21
N LYS A 27 18.50 20.50 3.40
CA LYS A 27 17.91 19.22 3.77
C LYS A 27 16.88 18.90 2.69
N ALA A 28 17.08 17.78 2.00
CA ALA A 28 16.17 17.36 0.96
C ALA A 28 14.75 17.35 1.53
N GLU A 29 13.78 17.86 0.76
CA GLU A 29 12.38 17.85 1.18
C GLU A 29 11.96 16.44 1.64
N PRO A 30 11.20 16.32 2.74
CA PRO A 30 10.70 15.03 3.18
C PRO A 30 9.91 14.36 2.06
N LEU A 31 10.07 13.05 1.91
CA LEU A 31 9.17 12.27 1.06
C LEU A 31 7.80 12.22 1.73
N ARG A 32 6.73 12.12 0.95
CA ARG A 32 5.37 11.97 1.46
C ARG A 32 4.86 10.60 1.07
N VAL A 33 4.28 9.87 2.02
CA VAL A 33 3.63 8.60 1.77
C VAL A 33 2.19 8.64 2.25
N SER A 34 1.28 8.05 1.49
CA SER A 34 -0.06 7.72 1.98
C SER A 34 -0.17 6.23 2.25
N ILE A 35 -0.71 5.87 3.41
CA ILE A 35 -0.98 4.48 3.83
C ILE A 35 -2.48 4.38 4.14
N PRO A 36 -3.20 3.35 3.65
CA PRO A 36 -4.59 3.18 3.95
C PRO A 36 -4.78 2.82 5.43
N GLN A 37 -5.76 3.44 6.09
CA GLN A 37 -6.12 3.07 7.45
C GLN A 37 -6.69 1.66 7.46
N MET A 38 -5.95 0.73 8.04
CA MET A 38 -6.28 -0.70 8.01
C MET A 38 -5.88 -1.36 9.34
N PRO A 39 -6.71 -2.27 9.88
CA PRO A 39 -6.34 -3.06 11.05
C PRO A 39 -5.00 -3.77 10.84
N VAL A 40 -4.16 -3.77 11.89
CA VAL A 40 -2.80 -4.36 11.93
C VAL A 40 -1.77 -3.61 11.07
N HIS A 41 -2.15 -3.16 9.88
CA HIS A 41 -1.25 -2.58 8.88
C HIS A 41 -0.89 -1.12 9.18
N ALA A 42 -1.91 -0.28 9.44
CA ALA A 42 -1.75 1.14 9.76
C ALA A 42 -3.01 1.64 10.47
N GLU A 43 -3.02 1.50 11.80
CA GLU A 43 -4.15 1.92 12.64
C GLU A 43 -4.12 3.43 12.89
N SER A 44 -2.93 4.04 12.89
CA SER A 44 -2.68 5.48 13.04
C SER A 44 -1.34 5.84 12.41
N HIS A 45 -0.99 7.13 12.37
CA HIS A 45 0.28 7.61 11.79
C HIS A 45 1.54 7.09 12.49
N ASP A 46 1.41 6.56 13.71
CA ASP A 46 2.49 6.04 14.55
C ASP A 46 2.38 4.54 14.83
N LYS A 47 1.26 3.89 14.50
CA LYS A 47 0.97 2.48 14.84
C LYS A 47 0.60 1.63 13.61
N GLY A 48 1.29 0.51 13.44
CA GLY A 48 0.99 -0.53 12.45
C GLY A 48 2.24 -1.00 11.73
N VAL A 49 2.22 -2.24 11.23
CA VAL A 49 3.41 -2.87 10.63
C VAL A 49 3.92 -2.12 9.40
N LEU A 50 3.04 -1.51 8.60
CA LEU A 50 3.45 -0.73 7.42
C LEU A 50 3.98 0.65 7.80
N VAL A 51 3.51 1.20 8.91
CA VAL A 51 4.08 2.43 9.48
C VAL A 51 5.51 2.16 9.94
N ASP A 52 5.75 1.04 10.61
CA ASP A 52 7.10 0.64 11.05
C ASP A 52 8.02 0.31 9.87
N PHE A 53 7.50 -0.34 8.83
CA PHE A 53 8.19 -0.50 7.55
C PHE A 53 8.65 0.84 6.97
N VAL A 54 7.78 1.86 6.93
CA VAL A 54 8.17 3.18 6.43
C VAL A 54 9.20 3.87 7.32
N LYS A 55 9.11 3.72 8.65
CA LYS A 55 10.14 4.25 9.57
C LYS A 55 11.51 3.61 9.29
N VAL A 56 11.56 2.30 9.04
CA VAL A 56 12.80 1.60 8.64
C VAL A 56 13.31 2.10 7.28
N LEU A 57 12.41 2.25 6.31
CA LEU A 57 12.72 2.77 4.99
C LEU A 57 13.31 4.20 5.06
N SER A 58 12.73 5.07 5.88
CA SER A 58 13.22 6.44 6.15
C SER A 58 14.67 6.43 6.64
N LYS A 59 14.99 5.58 7.62
CA LYS A 59 16.35 5.41 8.15
C LYS A 59 17.33 4.94 7.07
N LYS A 60 16.96 3.95 6.27
CA LYS A 60 17.80 3.38 5.21
C LYS A 60 18.04 4.36 4.06
N LEU A 61 17.03 5.16 3.71
CA LEU A 61 17.15 6.21 2.72
C LEU A 61 17.90 7.45 3.23
N LYS A 62 18.15 7.54 4.55
CA LYS A 62 18.66 8.73 5.23
C LYS A 62 17.86 9.98 4.84
N ARG A 63 16.54 9.83 4.76
CA ARG A 63 15.61 10.87 4.30
C ARG A 63 14.31 10.75 5.06
N ASP A 64 13.87 11.88 5.61
CA ASP A 64 12.59 11.96 6.31
C ASP A 64 11.43 11.56 5.39
N ILE A 65 10.46 10.85 5.96
CA ILE A 65 9.23 10.45 5.28
C ILE A 65 8.06 10.88 6.15
N ASP A 66 7.21 11.75 5.63
CA ASP A 66 5.94 12.18 6.20
C ASP A 66 4.85 11.13 5.90
N ILE A 67 4.28 10.54 6.96
CA ILE A 67 3.32 9.44 6.87
C ILE A 67 1.90 9.97 7.04
N GLN A 68 1.06 9.74 6.03
CA GLN A 68 -0.36 10.10 6.06
C GLN A 68 -1.21 8.84 6.07
N VAL A 69 -1.87 8.56 7.20
CA VAL A 69 -2.84 7.46 7.30
C VAL A 69 -4.24 7.98 6.97
N VAL A 70 -4.84 7.46 5.91
CA VAL A 70 -6.09 7.96 5.32
C VAL A 70 -6.96 6.82 4.79
N PRO A 71 -8.25 7.01 4.46
CA PRO A 71 -9.07 5.96 3.84
C PRO A 71 -8.44 5.39 2.56
N PHE A 72 -8.65 4.11 2.26
CA PHE A 72 -7.93 3.40 1.19
C PHE A 72 -8.05 4.08 -0.17
N SER A 73 -9.28 4.31 -0.64
CA SER A 73 -9.54 5.01 -1.90
C SER A 73 -8.89 6.40 -1.96
N ARG A 74 -8.80 7.12 -0.83
CA ARG A 74 -8.11 8.42 -0.75
C ARG A 74 -6.60 8.26 -0.90
N SER A 75 -6.02 7.21 -0.32
CA SER A 75 -4.59 6.91 -0.42
C SER A 75 -4.17 6.68 -1.88
N ILE A 76 -4.97 5.91 -2.64
CA ILE A 76 -4.78 5.68 -4.08
C ILE A 76 -4.93 6.98 -4.87
N TYR A 77 -5.97 7.76 -4.59
CA TYR A 77 -6.17 9.06 -5.22
C TYR A 77 -4.98 10.02 -5.00
N TYR A 78 -4.33 10.00 -3.84
CA TYR A 78 -3.18 10.86 -3.58
C TYR A 78 -1.97 10.50 -4.45
N VAL A 79 -1.70 9.22 -4.70
CA VAL A 79 -0.59 8.82 -5.56
C VAL A 79 -0.90 9.09 -7.03
N SER A 80 -2.14 8.83 -7.49
CA SER A 80 -2.54 9.09 -8.88
C SER A 80 -2.54 10.59 -9.22
N THR A 81 -2.77 11.46 -8.23
CA THR A 81 -2.78 12.92 -8.40
C THR A 81 -1.48 13.62 -7.96
N ASN A 82 -0.38 12.87 -7.77
CA ASN A 82 0.93 13.41 -7.37
C ASN A 82 0.93 14.19 -6.03
N LYS A 83 -0.06 13.97 -5.15
CA LYS A 83 -0.12 14.61 -3.82
C LYS A 83 0.85 13.98 -2.82
N VAL A 84 1.23 12.73 -3.04
CA VAL A 84 2.28 12.02 -2.30
C VAL A 84 3.32 11.47 -3.26
N ASP A 85 4.50 11.12 -2.74
CA ASP A 85 5.57 10.55 -3.54
C ASP A 85 5.39 9.04 -3.77
N PHE A 86 4.66 8.36 -2.88
CA PHE A 86 4.27 6.96 -3.03
C PHE A 86 3.10 6.58 -2.12
N HIS A 87 2.48 5.44 -2.41
CA HIS A 87 1.44 4.80 -1.62
C HIS A 87 1.81 3.34 -1.34
N LEU A 88 1.49 2.82 -0.16
CA LEU A 88 1.51 1.39 0.13
C LEU A 88 0.46 1.03 1.18
N PRO A 89 -0.05 -0.21 1.23
CA PRO A 89 0.20 -1.31 0.32
C PRO A 89 -0.79 -1.30 -0.86
N PHE A 90 -0.40 -1.87 -2.00
CA PHE A 90 -1.36 -2.21 -3.05
C PHE A 90 -1.12 -3.60 -3.62
N ILE A 91 -2.18 -4.38 -3.81
CA ILE A 91 -2.08 -5.68 -4.46
C ILE A 91 -1.80 -5.49 -5.95
N LYS A 92 -0.94 -6.33 -6.51
CA LYS A 92 -0.80 -6.45 -7.97
C LYS A 92 -1.64 -7.65 -8.42
N PRO A 93 -2.69 -7.46 -9.24
CA PRO A 93 -3.45 -8.56 -9.81
C PRO A 93 -2.52 -9.53 -10.54
N ASN A 94 -2.77 -10.85 -10.39
CA ASN A 94 -2.03 -11.84 -11.15
C ASN A 94 -2.62 -11.93 -12.56
N ILE A 95 -1.89 -11.41 -13.55
CA ILE A 95 -2.34 -11.43 -14.96
C ILE A 95 -2.45 -12.88 -15.48
N GLU A 96 -1.67 -13.82 -14.95
CA GLU A 96 -1.70 -15.22 -15.40
C GLU A 96 -3.01 -15.93 -15.02
N SER A 97 -3.60 -15.63 -13.85
CA SER A 97 -4.88 -16.27 -13.45
C SER A 97 -6.08 -15.76 -14.24
N LEU A 98 -5.93 -14.68 -15.01
CA LEU A 98 -6.97 -14.15 -15.91
C LEU A 98 -7.02 -14.90 -17.26
N THR A 99 -6.01 -15.74 -17.54
CA THR A 99 -5.87 -16.45 -18.83
C THR A 99 -6.31 -17.92 -18.79
N SER A 100 -6.60 -18.45 -17.60
CA SER A 100 -6.98 -19.86 -17.40
C SER A 100 -8.47 -20.18 -17.60
N GLN A 101 -9.32 -19.19 -17.90
CA GLN A 101 -10.75 -19.40 -18.16
C GLN A 101 -11.07 -19.03 -19.60
N GLY A 102 -11.06 -20.08 -20.44
CA GLY A 102 -11.22 -20.02 -21.89
C GLY A 102 -12.40 -19.17 -22.35
N ALA A 103 -12.10 -18.09 -23.06
CA ALA A 103 -12.98 -17.53 -24.07
C ALA A 103 -12.11 -16.80 -25.10
N LEU A 104 -12.11 -17.33 -26.33
CA LEU A 104 -11.55 -16.73 -27.53
C LEU A 104 -12.39 -15.51 -27.93
N VAL A 105 -12.07 -14.38 -27.33
CA VAL A 105 -12.29 -13.04 -27.86
C VAL A 105 -10.97 -12.31 -27.59
N ASP A 106 -10.58 -11.31 -28.39
CA ASP A 106 -9.39 -10.47 -28.19
C ASP A 106 -9.46 -9.70 -26.85
N LYS A 107 -9.38 -10.45 -25.75
CA LYS A 107 -9.51 -10.03 -24.35
C LYS A 107 -8.27 -9.28 -23.93
N GLU A 108 -7.13 -9.55 -24.55
CA GLU A 108 -5.89 -8.82 -24.34
C GLU A 108 -6.09 -7.31 -24.51
N VAL A 109 -7.02 -6.85 -25.37
CA VAL A 109 -7.29 -5.40 -25.54
C VAL A 109 -8.18 -4.83 -24.43
N ALA A 110 -9.14 -5.59 -23.89
CA ALA A 110 -10.12 -5.09 -22.91
C ALA A 110 -9.59 -5.10 -21.47
N THR A 111 -8.87 -6.16 -21.08
CA THR A 111 -8.14 -6.22 -19.79
C THR A 111 -7.05 -5.16 -19.76
N ASP A 112 -6.33 -5.01 -20.87
CA ASP A 112 -5.30 -4.00 -21.04
C ASP A 112 -5.90 -2.59 -21.05
N LEU A 113 -7.11 -2.35 -21.56
CA LEU A 113 -7.76 -1.02 -21.49
C LEU A 113 -8.18 -0.61 -20.07
N LYS A 114 -8.72 -1.52 -19.24
CA LYS A 114 -9.11 -1.20 -17.84
C LYS A 114 -7.88 -1.08 -16.92
N LEU A 115 -6.91 -1.98 -17.05
CA LEU A 115 -5.62 -1.85 -16.37
C LEU A 115 -4.87 -0.61 -16.86
N LYS A 116 -4.91 -0.28 -18.15
CA LYS A 116 -4.34 0.96 -18.71
C LYS A 116 -4.98 2.19 -18.12
N GLN A 117 -6.31 2.23 -17.97
CA GLN A 117 -6.98 3.43 -17.45
C GLN A 117 -6.47 3.84 -16.06
N HIS A 118 -6.08 2.88 -15.22
CA HIS A 118 -5.44 3.15 -13.93
C HIS A 118 -3.90 3.15 -13.99
N SER A 119 -3.27 2.45 -14.92
CA SER A 119 -1.81 2.37 -15.03
C SER A 119 -1.15 3.62 -15.64
N HIS A 120 -1.92 4.54 -16.22
CA HIS A 120 -1.34 5.80 -16.72
C HIS A 120 -0.93 6.72 -15.57
N ASP A 121 -1.62 6.69 -14.43
CA ASP A 121 -1.40 7.65 -13.34
C ASP A 121 -0.32 7.22 -12.35
N PHE A 122 -0.13 5.90 -12.17
CA PHE A 122 0.86 5.34 -11.27
C PHE A 122 1.52 4.08 -11.83
N ILE A 123 2.67 3.73 -11.25
CA ILE A 123 3.44 2.52 -11.53
C ILE A 123 3.61 1.71 -10.25
N TYR A 124 3.70 0.39 -10.40
CA TYR A 124 4.05 -0.51 -9.30
C TYR A 124 5.55 -0.47 -9.02
N SER A 125 5.94 -0.76 -7.77
CA SER A 125 7.31 -1.05 -7.41
C SER A 125 7.86 -2.25 -8.15
N ASP A 126 9.15 -2.20 -8.47
CA ASP A 126 9.85 -3.36 -9.03
C ASP A 126 9.83 -4.51 -8.00
N GLU A 127 10.16 -4.18 -6.76
CA GLU A 127 10.14 -5.13 -5.65
C GLU A 127 8.74 -5.39 -5.06
N THR A 128 8.53 -6.61 -4.58
CA THR A 128 7.37 -7.01 -3.76
C THR A 128 7.71 -6.78 -2.29
N ILE A 129 6.88 -6.06 -1.53
CA ILE A 129 7.15 -5.86 -0.10
C ILE A 129 6.85 -7.12 0.70
N PHE A 130 5.72 -7.76 0.45
CA PHE A 130 5.31 -9.05 1.02
C PHE A 130 4.21 -9.68 0.17
N HIS A 131 3.71 -10.85 0.56
CA HIS A 131 2.52 -11.45 -0.04
C HIS A 131 1.38 -11.52 0.96
N VAL A 132 0.16 -11.29 0.48
CA VAL A 132 -1.05 -11.32 1.32
C VAL A 132 -2.02 -12.36 0.80
N ASN A 133 -2.65 -13.12 1.70
CA ASN A 133 -3.73 -14.03 1.32
C ASN A 133 -5.04 -13.25 1.35
N PHE A 134 -5.78 -13.31 0.25
CA PHE A 134 -7.18 -12.94 0.21
C PHE A 134 -8.00 -14.19 0.46
N VAL A 135 -9.02 -14.02 1.28
CA VAL A 135 -9.92 -15.08 1.76
C VAL A 135 -11.34 -14.67 1.44
N LEU A 136 -12.13 -15.62 0.97
CA LEU A 136 -13.57 -15.50 0.87
C LEU A 136 -14.18 -15.81 2.24
N TYR A 137 -14.85 -14.81 2.80
CA TYR A 137 -15.71 -14.94 3.98
C TYR A 137 -17.14 -15.09 3.49
N SER A 138 -17.79 -16.21 3.78
CA SER A 138 -19.16 -16.48 3.36
C SER A 138 -19.96 -17.08 4.50
N HIS A 139 -21.28 -17.06 4.37
CA HIS A 139 -22.13 -17.71 5.37
C HIS A 139 -22.00 -19.24 5.25
N ILE A 140 -21.98 -19.98 6.36
CA ILE A 140 -21.84 -21.45 6.37
C ILE A 140 -22.86 -22.15 5.46
N ASP A 141 -24.12 -21.71 5.48
CA ASP A 141 -25.21 -22.23 4.62
C ASP A 141 -25.16 -21.79 3.15
N VAL A 142 -24.22 -20.94 2.74
CA VAL A 142 -24.14 -20.42 1.37
C VAL A 142 -22.99 -21.13 0.64
N PRO A 143 -23.29 -22.09 -0.24
CA PRO A 143 -22.27 -22.72 -1.08
C PRO A 143 -21.88 -21.77 -2.22
N ILE A 144 -20.59 -21.45 -2.31
CA ILE A 144 -20.04 -20.60 -3.37
C ILE A 144 -19.15 -21.46 -4.27
N ASP A 145 -19.46 -21.49 -5.57
CA ASP A 145 -18.57 -22.03 -6.58
C ASP A 145 -17.51 -20.98 -6.92
N MET A 146 -16.26 -21.23 -6.50
CA MET A 146 -15.12 -20.33 -6.71
C MET A 146 -14.81 -20.06 -8.19
N ASN A 147 -15.32 -20.88 -9.11
CA ASN A 147 -15.17 -20.65 -10.56
C ASN A 147 -16.26 -19.73 -11.14
N LYS A 148 -17.25 -19.35 -10.33
CA LYS A 148 -18.42 -18.56 -10.71
C LYS A 148 -18.68 -17.40 -9.74
N ILE A 149 -17.62 -16.85 -9.14
CA ILE A 149 -17.70 -15.73 -8.17
C ILE A 149 -18.60 -14.59 -8.65
N LYS A 150 -18.53 -14.23 -9.93
CA LYS A 150 -19.36 -13.18 -10.55
C LYS A 150 -20.88 -13.41 -10.48
N ASP A 151 -21.32 -14.66 -10.27
CA ASP A 151 -22.74 -15.02 -10.18
C ASP A 151 -23.30 -14.76 -8.76
N TYR A 152 -22.44 -14.41 -7.80
CA TYR A 152 -22.77 -14.15 -6.40
C TYR A 152 -22.64 -12.67 -6.05
N LYS A 153 -23.35 -12.24 -5.01
CA LYS A 153 -23.23 -10.91 -4.41
C LYS A 153 -22.01 -10.87 -3.49
N ILE A 154 -20.83 -10.72 -4.07
CA ILE A 154 -19.57 -10.65 -3.33
C ILE A 154 -19.14 -9.20 -3.16
N GLU A 155 -18.80 -8.84 -1.92
CA GLU A 155 -18.17 -7.56 -1.57
C GLU A 155 -16.64 -7.66 -1.53
N THR A 156 -15.96 -6.54 -1.75
CA THR A 156 -14.54 -6.33 -1.40
C THR A 156 -14.32 -4.89 -0.96
N ASP A 157 -13.09 -4.49 -0.63
CA ASP A 157 -12.79 -3.08 -0.38
C ASP A 157 -12.99 -2.24 -1.65
N SER A 158 -13.66 -1.10 -1.56
CA SER A 158 -13.98 -0.26 -2.73
C SER A 158 -12.74 0.15 -3.53
N ALA A 159 -11.57 0.24 -2.88
CA ALA A 159 -10.32 0.57 -3.56
C ALA A 159 -9.80 -0.56 -4.47
N HIS A 160 -10.26 -1.79 -4.27
CA HIS A 160 -9.89 -2.95 -5.09
C HIS A 160 -10.87 -3.24 -6.23
N LEU A 161 -12.08 -2.69 -6.22
CA LEU A 161 -13.08 -2.93 -7.25
C LEU A 161 -12.56 -2.74 -8.69
N PRO A 162 -11.77 -1.70 -9.02
CA PRO A 162 -11.26 -1.55 -10.39
C PRO A 162 -10.24 -2.63 -10.81
N PHE A 163 -9.78 -3.44 -9.85
CA PHE A 163 -8.66 -4.38 -10.00
C PHE A 163 -9.06 -5.84 -9.74
N LEU A 164 -10.29 -6.10 -9.29
CA LEU A 164 -10.87 -7.43 -9.08
C LEU A 164 -12.07 -7.61 -10.02
N GLU A 165 -11.84 -8.27 -11.16
CA GLU A 165 -12.80 -8.29 -12.28
C GLU A 165 -14.14 -8.97 -11.98
N ASP A 166 -14.14 -9.99 -11.13
CA ASP A 166 -15.32 -10.79 -10.81
C ASP A 166 -16.09 -10.29 -9.57
N VAL A 167 -15.67 -9.16 -8.98
CA VAL A 167 -16.30 -8.56 -7.79
C VAL A 167 -16.84 -7.17 -8.13
N SER A 168 -18.13 -6.96 -7.88
CA SER A 168 -18.81 -5.71 -8.29
C SER A 168 -19.32 -4.85 -7.12
N LEU A 169 -19.30 -5.36 -5.88
CA LEU A 169 -19.74 -4.63 -4.70
C LEU A 169 -18.56 -4.18 -3.86
N GLY A 170 -18.53 -2.88 -3.53
CA GLY A 170 -17.48 -2.25 -2.75
C GLY A 170 -17.99 -1.88 -1.36
N SER A 171 -17.13 -2.02 -0.37
CA SER A 171 -17.36 -1.59 1.01
C SER A 171 -16.11 -0.90 1.55
N ASP A 172 -16.30 0.08 2.42
CA ASP A 172 -15.18 0.75 3.13
C ASP A 172 -15.10 0.30 4.60
N CYS A 173 -15.80 -0.78 4.96
CA CYS A 173 -15.92 -1.25 6.34
C CYS A 173 -15.94 -2.78 6.43
N ILE A 174 -14.80 -3.38 6.80
CA ILE A 174 -14.63 -4.84 6.96
C ILE A 174 -15.71 -5.45 7.87
N THR A 175 -15.91 -4.89 9.07
CA THR A 175 -16.90 -5.42 10.02
C THR A 175 -18.34 -5.29 9.51
N CYS A 176 -18.63 -4.26 8.71
CA CYS A 176 -19.94 -4.09 8.09
C CYS A 176 -20.18 -5.19 7.04
N SER A 177 -19.18 -5.45 6.20
CA SER A 177 -19.24 -6.54 5.22
C SER A 177 -19.39 -7.91 5.86
N LEU A 178 -18.65 -8.21 6.94
CA LEU A 178 -18.83 -9.45 7.69
C LEU A 178 -20.24 -9.59 8.27
N LYS A 179 -20.85 -8.50 8.76
CA LYS A 179 -22.25 -8.50 9.20
C LYS A 179 -23.24 -8.70 8.05
N ASN A 180 -22.96 -8.13 6.87
CA ASN A 180 -23.76 -8.36 5.67
C ASN A 180 -23.77 -9.85 5.31
N VAL A 181 -22.62 -10.51 5.34
CA VAL A 181 -22.50 -11.96 5.12
C VAL A 181 -23.22 -12.75 6.21
N GLN A 182 -23.03 -12.42 7.49
CA GLN A 182 -23.68 -13.09 8.63
C GLN A 182 -25.21 -13.07 8.50
N HIS A 183 -25.77 -11.99 7.96
CA HIS A 183 -27.21 -11.84 7.77
C HIS A 183 -27.68 -12.17 6.35
N LYS A 184 -26.82 -12.78 5.51
CA LYS A 184 -27.11 -13.15 4.12
C LYS A 184 -27.62 -11.98 3.26
N MET A 185 -27.20 -10.75 3.59
CA MET A 185 -27.44 -9.56 2.77
C MET A 185 -26.53 -9.57 1.53
N THR A 186 -25.34 -10.16 1.69
CA THR A 186 -24.40 -10.51 0.62
C THR A 186 -24.00 -11.97 0.77
N ASP A 187 -23.57 -12.58 -0.34
CA ASP A 187 -23.20 -14.00 -0.36
C ASP A 187 -21.79 -14.21 0.22
N GLY A 188 -20.92 -13.22 0.04
CA GLY A 188 -19.57 -13.25 0.60
C GLY A 188 -18.85 -11.92 0.57
N TYR A 189 -17.68 -11.91 1.19
CA TYR A 189 -16.74 -10.80 1.25
C TYR A 189 -15.34 -11.34 0.97
N ILE A 190 -14.59 -10.73 0.05
CA ILE A 190 -13.21 -11.11 -0.28
C ILE A 190 -12.27 -10.00 0.17
N PHE A 191 -11.37 -10.31 1.10
CA PHE A 191 -10.33 -9.36 1.53
C PHE A 191 -9.16 -10.06 2.24
N ALA A 192 -8.13 -9.29 2.59
CA ALA A 192 -6.94 -9.76 3.26
C ALA A 192 -7.24 -10.43 4.61
N ASP A 193 -6.70 -11.63 4.83
CA ASP A 193 -6.80 -12.38 6.09
C ASP A 193 -6.19 -11.61 7.27
N SER A 194 -4.99 -11.07 7.08
CA SER A 194 -4.24 -10.28 8.06
C SER A 194 -4.99 -9.07 8.62
N SER A 195 -5.96 -8.51 7.90
CA SER A 195 -6.84 -7.45 8.41
C SER A 195 -8.21 -7.94 8.88
N THR A 196 -8.74 -9.00 8.25
CA THR A 196 -10.12 -9.43 8.46
C THR A 196 -10.23 -10.45 9.60
N ASP A 197 -9.31 -11.42 9.68
CA ASP A 197 -9.31 -12.46 10.70
C ASP A 197 -9.30 -11.92 12.14
N PRO A 198 -8.47 -10.91 12.50
CA PRO A 198 -8.51 -10.36 13.84
C PRO A 198 -9.87 -9.75 14.21
N LEU A 199 -10.55 -9.15 13.23
CA LEU A 199 -11.88 -8.59 13.42
C LEU A 199 -12.94 -9.69 13.52
N LEU A 200 -12.85 -10.73 12.70
CA LEU A 200 -13.75 -11.88 12.77
C LEU A 200 -13.66 -12.56 14.14
N ARG A 201 -12.45 -12.92 14.59
CA ARG A 201 -12.23 -13.54 15.91
C ARG A 201 -12.71 -12.65 17.06
N LYS A 202 -12.40 -11.35 17.01
CA LYS A 202 -12.84 -10.39 18.04
C LYS A 202 -14.37 -10.27 18.14
N ASN A 203 -15.09 -10.55 17.07
CA ASN A 203 -16.55 -10.42 16.99
C ASN A 203 -17.25 -11.77 16.79
N GLU A 204 -16.62 -12.89 17.15
CA GLU A 204 -17.13 -14.25 16.88
C GLU A 204 -18.54 -14.47 17.44
N SER A 205 -18.86 -13.90 18.60
CA SER A 205 -20.19 -14.01 19.22
C SER A 205 -21.30 -13.33 18.41
N LEU A 206 -20.94 -12.39 17.52
CA LEU A 206 -21.84 -11.67 16.64
C LEU A 206 -21.78 -12.16 15.19
N LEU A 207 -20.77 -12.97 14.85
CA LEU A 207 -20.49 -13.47 13.51
C LEU A 207 -20.32 -15.02 13.50
N PRO A 208 -21.17 -15.80 14.22
CA PRO A 208 -20.91 -17.22 14.45
C PRO A 208 -21.08 -18.10 13.19
N SER A 209 -21.67 -17.55 12.14
CA SER A 209 -22.05 -18.30 10.93
C SER A 209 -21.18 -17.95 9.73
N ILE A 210 -20.02 -17.34 9.95
CA ILE A 210 -19.03 -17.04 8.91
C ILE A 210 -18.04 -18.19 8.79
N LYS A 211 -17.87 -18.71 7.57
CA LYS A 211 -16.76 -19.58 7.18
C LYS A 211 -15.75 -18.84 6.31
N ARG A 212 -14.54 -19.40 6.23
CA ARG A 212 -13.40 -18.87 5.47
C ARG A 212 -13.01 -19.88 4.40
N GLU A 213 -12.70 -19.42 3.20
CA GLU A 213 -12.14 -20.24 2.13
C GLU A 213 -11.03 -19.44 1.45
N PHE A 214 -9.85 -20.04 1.23
CA PHE A 214 -8.76 -19.36 0.52
C PHE A 214 -9.21 -18.93 -0.88
N TYR A 215 -9.02 -17.65 -1.21
CA TYR A 215 -9.34 -17.12 -2.54
C TYR A 215 -8.09 -17.07 -3.41
N GLN A 216 -7.13 -16.22 -3.04
CA GLN A 216 -5.92 -16.01 -3.83
C GLN A 216 -4.83 -15.36 -2.99
N LYS A 217 -3.57 -15.65 -3.32
CA LYS A 217 -2.42 -14.93 -2.76
C LYS A 217 -1.94 -13.86 -3.74
N PHE A 218 -1.80 -12.63 -3.26
CA PHE A 218 -1.37 -11.48 -4.06
C PHE A 218 0.02 -11.01 -3.65
N ALA A 219 0.81 -10.57 -4.65
CA ALA A 219 2.01 -9.79 -4.40
C ALA A 219 1.60 -8.37 -3.97
N VAL A 220 2.14 -7.92 -2.85
CA VAL A 220 1.93 -6.56 -2.36
C VAL A 220 3.06 -5.65 -2.82
N LYS A 221 2.70 -4.50 -3.39
CA LYS A 221 3.57 -3.53 -4.02
C LYS A 221 3.40 -2.14 -3.40
N ILE A 222 4.34 -1.27 -3.72
CA ILE A 222 4.25 0.17 -3.52
C ILE A 222 3.79 0.78 -4.85
N LEU A 223 2.91 1.78 -4.81
CA LEU A 223 2.57 2.59 -5.97
C LEU A 223 3.36 3.89 -5.96
N PHE A 224 3.84 4.28 -7.13
CA PHE A 224 4.51 5.57 -7.37
C PHE A 224 3.76 6.33 -8.43
N PRO A 225 3.71 7.67 -8.40
CA PRO A 225 3.14 8.41 -9.52
C PRO A 225 3.93 8.11 -10.80
N ASN A 226 3.27 8.02 -11.95
CA ASN A 226 3.91 7.69 -13.23
C ASN A 226 4.68 8.87 -13.84
N THR A 227 5.64 9.39 -13.07
CA THR A 227 6.50 10.52 -13.43
C THR A 227 7.96 10.07 -13.42
N GLU A 228 8.85 10.90 -13.98
CA GLU A 228 10.29 10.64 -13.88
C GLU A 228 10.76 10.58 -12.42
N LYS A 229 10.21 11.47 -11.56
CA LYS A 229 10.46 11.47 -10.12
C LYS A 229 10.03 10.13 -9.49
N GLY A 230 8.82 9.68 -9.80
CA GLY A 230 8.29 8.40 -9.29
C GLY A 230 9.10 7.20 -9.75
N ARG A 231 9.51 7.13 -11.03
CA ARG A 231 10.39 6.07 -11.55
C ARG A 231 11.76 6.03 -10.87
N LYS A 232 12.38 7.21 -10.66
CA LYS A 232 13.65 7.31 -9.93
C LYS A 232 13.50 6.86 -8.47
N LEU A 233 12.40 7.24 -7.82
CA LEU A 233 12.12 6.85 -6.44
C LEU A 233 11.85 5.35 -6.31
N ASN A 234 11.09 4.76 -7.24
CA ASN A 234 10.87 3.31 -7.33
C ASN A 234 12.20 2.57 -7.33
N LYS A 235 13.13 2.91 -8.24
CA LYS A 235 14.45 2.25 -8.30
C LYS A 235 15.18 2.31 -6.97
N LYS A 236 15.19 3.48 -6.33
CA LYS A 236 15.88 3.68 -5.05
C LYS A 236 15.26 2.89 -3.90
N ILE A 237 13.94 2.91 -3.77
CA ILE A 237 13.22 2.18 -2.72
C ILE A 237 13.28 0.67 -2.96
N SER A 238 13.14 0.24 -4.22
CA SER A 238 13.26 -1.16 -4.61
C SER A 238 14.64 -1.73 -4.27
N THR A 239 15.73 -1.01 -4.52
CA THR A 239 17.06 -1.45 -4.05
C THR A 239 17.11 -1.67 -2.54
N VAL A 240 16.55 -0.74 -1.75
CA VAL A 240 16.52 -0.88 -0.28
C VAL A 240 15.71 -2.10 0.16
N ILE A 241 14.55 -2.35 -0.47
CA ILE A 241 13.71 -3.51 -0.18
C ILE A 241 14.44 -4.81 -0.53
N ALA A 242 15.17 -4.84 -1.65
CA ALA A 242 15.98 -6.00 -2.02
C ALA A 242 17.06 -6.30 -0.97
N ASP A 243 17.77 -5.28 -0.48
CA ASP A 243 18.78 -5.42 0.58
C ASP A 243 18.16 -5.92 1.91
N MET A 244 16.98 -5.38 2.27
CA MET A 244 16.23 -5.84 3.46
C MET A 244 15.78 -7.30 3.32
N ARG A 245 15.45 -7.75 2.11
CA ARG A 245 15.09 -9.14 1.86
C ARG A 245 16.29 -10.06 1.98
N LEU A 246 17.43 -9.70 1.38
CA LEU A 246 18.67 -10.49 1.44
C LEU A 246 19.18 -10.65 2.88
N SER A 247 18.99 -9.64 3.72
CA SER A 247 19.39 -9.67 5.14
C SER A 247 18.37 -10.34 6.07
N GLY A 248 17.17 -10.68 5.59
CA GLY A 248 16.09 -11.23 6.42
C GLY A 248 15.32 -10.19 7.25
N GLU A 249 15.77 -8.93 7.27
CA GLU A 249 15.12 -7.82 7.99
C GLU A 249 13.69 -7.58 7.49
N LEU A 250 13.45 -7.72 6.18
CA LEU A 250 12.11 -7.57 5.60
C LEU A 250 11.13 -8.60 6.16
N THR A 251 11.56 -9.87 6.23
CA THR A 251 10.75 -10.97 6.77
C THR A 251 10.47 -10.77 8.26
N GLN A 252 11.47 -10.39 9.05
CA GLN A 252 11.29 -10.11 10.47
C GLN A 252 10.31 -8.96 10.70
N LEU A 253 10.40 -7.90 9.90
CA LEU A 253 9.57 -6.72 10.03
C LEU A 253 8.11 -6.99 9.65
N LEU A 254 7.87 -7.81 8.61
CA LEU A 254 6.55 -8.04 8.03
C LEU A 254 5.90 -9.36 8.46
N SER A 255 6.49 -10.10 9.41
CA SER A 255 6.02 -11.45 9.79
C SER A 255 4.58 -11.50 10.33
N SER A 256 4.03 -10.37 10.79
CA SER A 256 2.64 -10.28 11.26
C SER A 256 1.61 -10.16 10.13
N VAL A 257 2.05 -9.97 8.88
CA VAL A 257 1.19 -9.82 7.70
C VAL A 257 1.64 -10.67 6.49
N ASP A 258 2.89 -11.12 6.46
CA ASP A 258 3.43 -12.07 5.48
C ASP A 258 3.52 -13.46 6.11
N PHE A 259 2.39 -14.15 6.14
CA PHE A 259 2.29 -15.50 6.70
C PHE A 259 1.54 -16.44 5.74
N PRO A 260 1.79 -17.76 5.81
CA PRO A 260 1.04 -18.72 5.03
C PRO A 260 -0.44 -18.71 5.44
N TYR A 261 -1.34 -18.98 4.49
CA TYR A 261 -2.76 -19.13 4.81
C TYR A 261 -2.96 -20.25 5.83
N ASP A 262 -3.75 -19.97 6.86
CA ASP A 262 -4.21 -20.92 7.86
C ASP A 262 -5.72 -21.13 7.71
N ASP A 263 -6.14 -22.37 7.42
CA ASP A 263 -7.53 -22.78 7.20
C ASP A 263 -8.27 -23.05 8.52
N TRP A 264 -8.07 -22.16 9.49
CA TRP A 264 -8.85 -22.17 10.71
C TRP A 264 -10.29 -21.73 10.43
N GLN A 265 -11.24 -22.31 11.16
CA GLN A 265 -12.66 -21.94 11.11
C GLN A 265 -13.15 -21.51 12.50
N LEU A 266 -14.22 -20.72 12.55
CA LEU A 266 -14.88 -20.46 13.83
C LEU A 266 -15.48 -21.76 14.40
N PRO A 267 -15.50 -21.93 15.73
CA PRO A 267 -16.26 -23.00 16.36
C PRO A 267 -17.72 -22.93 15.90
N GLN A 268 -18.25 -24.04 15.42
CA GLN A 268 -19.64 -24.07 14.95
C GLN A 268 -20.59 -23.92 16.14
N PRO A 269 -21.59 -23.03 16.08
CA PRO A 269 -22.63 -22.97 17.10
C PRO A 269 -23.41 -24.29 17.07
N TYR A 270 -23.53 -24.93 18.24
CA TYR A 270 -24.31 -26.15 18.45
C TYR A 270 -25.79 -25.95 18.16
#